data_AF-A0A4R8WA75-F1
#
_entry.id   AF-A0A4R8WA75-F1
#
_cell.length_a   1.000
_cell.length_b   1.000
_cell.length_c   1.000
_cell.angle_alpha   90.00
_cell.angle_beta   90.00
_cell.angle_gamma   90.00
#
_symmetry.space_group_name_H-M   'P 1'
#
loop_
_entity.id
_entity.type
_entity.pdbx_description
1 polymer ?
#
loop_
_entity_poly.entity_id
_entity_poly.type
_entity_poly.pdbx_seq_one_letter_code
_entity_poly.pdbx_strand_id
1 'polypeptide(L)'
;MTHLGTPRRKLLALVTAIAVVVVGSGFALGGSIRRIETIAAPAAFDPGAIISDYNFFNPDAMTEAGIQSFLEHRDCIARADAPCLWEYREATTAQPAQDAGHCAAYRPAADERASRIIAKVAKACTISPRVLLVLLQKEQSLLTRPSASGYLRATGYGCPDTADCDTEYFGFFNQVYRAAWQFRQYTQEPDRAYKVGVVDVGYNPDPTCGATPVRIRNQATANLYNYTPYQPNKAALAQPGDDGDGCSTHGNLNFWLFYTAWFGPAQTEGYPTVFGSCLNLVGGQPCRAQEYWPR
;
A
#
# COMPACT_ATOMS: atom_id res chain seq x y z
N MET A 1 22.35 26.80 -76.08
CA MET A 1 22.67 25.79 -75.04
C MET A 1 22.79 26.52 -73.71
N THR A 2 21.78 26.30 -72.88
CA THR A 2 21.68 26.48 -71.42
C THR A 2 22.82 27.18 -70.69
N HIS A 3 22.54 28.32 -70.06
CA HIS A 3 22.56 28.47 -68.59
C HIS A 3 21.87 29.80 -68.22
N LEU A 4 20.72 29.69 -67.54
CA LEU A 4 19.91 30.80 -67.03
C LEU A 4 20.63 31.47 -65.85
N GLY A 5 20.84 32.77 -65.96
CA GLY A 5 21.42 33.62 -64.92
C GLY A 5 20.41 34.06 -63.87
N THR A 6 20.88 34.23 -62.64
CA THR A 6 20.18 34.93 -61.55
C THR A 6 20.84 36.28 -61.26
N PRO A 7 20.06 37.31 -60.83
CA PRO A 7 20.46 38.70 -61.00
C PRO A 7 20.78 39.45 -59.69
N ARG A 8 21.63 40.46 -59.88
CA ARG A 8 21.70 41.82 -59.29
C ARG A 8 20.98 42.15 -57.97
N ARG A 9 21.77 42.75 -57.07
CA ARG A 9 21.43 43.69 -55.98
C ARG A 9 20.44 44.82 -56.38
N LYS A 10 19.60 45.26 -55.42
CA LYS A 10 19.12 46.64 -55.13
C LYS A 10 18.33 46.62 -53.80
N LEU A 11 18.83 47.20 -52.70
CA LEU A 11 18.68 48.57 -52.16
C LEU A 11 17.31 48.93 -51.52
N LEU A 12 17.38 49.17 -50.20
CA LEU A 12 16.60 50.05 -49.29
C LEU A 12 15.06 50.05 -49.25
N ALA A 13 14.50 49.88 -48.03
CA ALA A 13 13.61 50.85 -47.37
C ALA A 13 13.49 50.57 -45.86
N LEU A 14 13.87 51.55 -45.03
CA LEU A 14 13.46 51.69 -43.63
C LEU A 14 12.02 52.22 -43.59
N VAL A 15 11.17 51.78 -42.65
CA VAL A 15 10.45 52.64 -41.69
C VAL A 15 10.05 51.81 -40.45
N THR A 16 10.45 52.37 -39.31
CA THR A 16 10.16 52.14 -37.89
C THR A 16 8.78 51.65 -37.47
N ALA A 17 8.76 50.71 -36.52
CA ALA A 17 7.84 50.73 -35.37
C ALA A 17 8.60 50.32 -34.09
N ILE A 18 8.47 51.15 -33.08
CA ILE A 18 9.14 51.17 -31.77
C ILE A 18 8.39 50.26 -30.79
N ALA A 19 9.10 49.49 -29.95
CA ALA A 19 9.03 49.60 -28.46
C ALA A 19 9.64 48.38 -27.70
N VAL A 20 10.80 48.63 -27.06
CA VAL A 20 11.18 48.34 -25.66
C VAL A 20 11.09 46.86 -25.18
N VAL A 21 12.19 46.08 -25.15
CA VAL A 21 13.26 45.97 -24.11
C VAL A 21 12.76 45.52 -22.73
N VAL A 22 13.14 44.29 -22.31
CA VAL A 22 13.96 44.01 -21.11
C VAL A 22 14.59 42.61 -21.24
N VAL A 23 15.89 42.54 -21.59
CA VAL A 23 16.81 41.42 -21.29
C VAL A 23 18.18 42.07 -21.19
N GLY A 24 19.02 41.92 -20.17
CA GLY A 24 18.96 41.27 -18.88
C GLY A 24 20.25 41.69 -18.17
N SER A 25 20.20 41.95 -16.88
CA SER A 25 21.40 42.17 -16.06
C SER A 25 21.05 41.78 -14.63
N GLY A 26 21.02 40.47 -14.38
CA GLY A 26 20.78 39.89 -13.07
C GLY A 26 22.08 39.37 -12.48
N PHE A 27 22.56 40.07 -11.45
CA PHE A 27 23.65 39.68 -10.57
C PHE A 27 23.57 38.21 -10.12
N ALA A 28 24.66 37.47 -10.29
CA ALA A 28 24.83 36.14 -9.73
C ALA A 28 25.15 36.24 -8.23
N LEU A 29 24.14 36.08 -7.38
CA LEU A 29 24.34 35.73 -5.97
C LEU A 29 24.28 34.20 -5.86
N GLY A 30 25.45 33.57 -5.83
CA GLY A 30 25.64 32.16 -5.51
C GLY A 30 25.36 31.91 -4.03
N GLY A 31 24.09 31.81 -3.67
CA GLY A 31 23.65 31.27 -2.39
C GLY A 31 23.40 29.77 -2.52
N SER A 32 24.37 28.95 -2.14
CA SER A 32 24.17 27.51 -1.98
C SER A 32 23.16 27.27 -0.86
N ILE A 33 21.89 27.04 -1.21
CA ILE A 33 20.92 26.50 -0.26
C ILE A 33 21.39 25.08 0.06
N ARG A 34 22.09 24.91 1.18
CA ARG A 34 22.27 23.61 1.79
C ARG A 34 20.89 23.16 2.25
N ARG A 35 20.27 22.25 1.51
CA ARG A 35 19.14 21.45 1.99
C ARG A 35 19.65 20.73 3.23
N ILE A 36 19.24 21.18 4.42
CA ILE A 36 19.38 20.37 5.62
C ILE A 36 18.36 19.24 5.43
N GLU A 37 18.78 18.15 4.81
CA GLU A 37 18.13 16.86 5.05
C GLU A 37 18.39 16.56 6.52
N THR A 38 17.48 17.01 7.38
CA THR A 38 17.31 16.36 8.67
C THR A 38 16.96 14.93 8.30
N ILE A 39 17.92 14.02 8.37
CA ILE A 39 17.66 12.58 8.35
C ILE A 39 16.76 12.38 9.56
N ALA A 40 15.44 12.34 9.33
CA ALA A 40 14.50 11.98 10.36
C ALA A 40 14.98 10.64 10.92
N ALA A 41 15.10 10.55 12.25
CA ALA A 41 15.39 9.28 12.88
C ALA A 41 14.43 8.23 12.30
N PRO A 42 14.88 6.97 12.07
CA PRO A 42 13.99 5.92 11.61
C PRO A 42 12.74 5.95 12.49
N ALA A 43 11.56 6.04 11.87
CA ALA A 43 10.32 6.02 12.64
C ALA A 43 10.35 4.79 13.54
N ALA A 44 10.04 4.94 14.83
CA ALA A 44 9.90 3.80 15.71
C ALA A 44 8.53 3.13 15.47
N PHE A 45 8.45 1.82 15.67
CA PHE A 45 7.17 1.12 15.68
C PHE A 45 6.28 1.69 16.80
N ASP A 46 5.06 2.11 16.46
CA ASP A 46 4.04 2.56 17.40
C ASP A 46 2.85 1.58 17.34
N PRO A 47 2.59 0.79 18.39
CA PRO A 47 1.48 -0.17 18.38
C PRO A 47 0.12 0.51 18.21
N GLY A 48 -0.02 1.79 18.61
CA GLY A 48 -1.26 2.54 18.42
C GLY A 48 -1.43 3.13 17.01
N ALA A 49 -0.38 3.11 16.20
CA ALA A 49 -0.35 3.71 14.87
C ALA A 49 0.60 2.91 13.96
N ILE A 50 0.14 1.74 13.50
CA ILE A 50 0.93 0.85 12.63
C ILE A 50 1.02 1.43 11.22
N ILE A 51 -0.10 1.89 10.68
CA ILE A 51 -0.20 2.53 9.35
C ILE A 51 -1.31 3.60 9.36
N SER A 52 -1.19 4.65 8.55
CA SER A 52 -2.25 5.65 8.40
C SER A 52 -3.45 5.09 7.62
N ASP A 53 -4.64 5.66 7.83
CA ASP A 53 -5.82 5.29 7.05
C ASP A 53 -5.59 5.58 5.56
N TYR A 54 -4.93 6.70 5.22
CA TYR A 54 -4.59 7.04 3.85
C TYR A 54 -3.74 5.95 3.18
N ASN A 55 -2.62 5.56 3.80
CA ASN A 55 -1.73 4.53 3.23
C ASN A 55 -2.40 3.16 3.13
N PHE A 56 -3.33 2.86 4.05
CA PHE A 56 -4.01 1.57 4.10
C PHE A 56 -5.14 1.45 3.07
N PHE A 57 -5.97 2.48 2.94
CA PHE A 57 -7.18 2.44 2.15
C PHE A 57 -7.02 3.00 0.73
N ASN A 58 -5.92 3.69 0.40
CA ASN A 58 -5.75 4.32 -0.92
C ASN A 58 -5.57 3.27 -2.03
N PRO A 59 -6.60 2.98 -2.85
CA PRO A 59 -6.51 1.95 -3.88
C PRO A 59 -5.63 2.40 -5.06
N ASP A 60 -5.35 3.70 -5.16
CA ASP A 60 -4.59 4.32 -6.24
C ASP A 60 -3.11 4.52 -5.84
N ALA A 61 -2.68 3.97 -4.69
CA ALA A 61 -1.30 4.05 -4.21
C ALA A 61 -0.28 3.36 -5.13
N MET A 62 -0.74 2.49 -6.04
CA MET A 62 0.09 1.81 -7.03
C MET A 62 -0.74 1.38 -8.24
N THR A 63 -0.25 1.64 -9.45
CA THR A 63 -0.91 1.19 -10.68
C THR A 63 -0.61 -0.29 -10.94
N GLU A 64 -1.40 -0.97 -11.80
CA GLU A 64 -1.12 -2.34 -12.24
C GLU A 64 0.32 -2.49 -12.76
N ALA A 65 0.77 -1.57 -13.61
CA ALA A 65 2.14 -1.56 -14.13
C ALA A 65 3.18 -1.34 -13.02
N GLY A 66 2.89 -0.47 -12.05
CA GLY A 66 3.73 -0.26 -10.88
C GLY A 66 3.86 -1.54 -10.05
N ILE A 67 2.75 -2.23 -9.79
CA ILE A 67 2.72 -3.52 -9.06
C ILE A 67 3.56 -4.55 -9.82
N GLN A 68 3.35 -4.71 -11.12
CA GLN A 68 4.14 -5.63 -11.95
C GLN A 68 5.64 -5.33 -11.83
N SER A 69 6.04 -4.08 -12.05
CA SER A 69 7.45 -3.67 -11.94
C SER A 69 8.01 -3.94 -10.55
N PHE A 70 7.24 -3.69 -9.50
CA PHE A 70 7.69 -3.95 -8.13
C PHE A 70 7.95 -5.43 -7.87
N LEU A 71 7.05 -6.30 -8.34
CA LEU A 71 7.20 -7.75 -8.23
C LEU A 71 8.42 -8.28 -9.00
N GLU A 72 8.67 -7.73 -10.20
CA GLU A 72 9.84 -8.07 -11.02
C GLU A 72 11.17 -7.68 -10.36
N HIS A 73 11.18 -6.66 -9.50
CA HIS A 73 12.36 -6.21 -8.76
C HIS A 73 12.50 -6.88 -7.39
N ARG A 74 11.77 -7.95 -7.09
CA ARG A 74 11.98 -8.75 -5.87
C ARG A 74 12.99 -9.85 -6.16
N ASP A 75 13.85 -10.13 -5.19
CA ASP A 75 14.81 -11.24 -5.24
C ASP A 75 14.06 -12.57 -5.04
N CYS A 76 13.27 -12.94 -6.04
CA CYS A 76 12.44 -14.13 -6.01
C CYS A 76 13.22 -15.38 -6.43
N ILE A 77 13.11 -16.43 -5.63
CA ILE A 77 13.64 -17.76 -5.93
C ILE A 77 12.45 -18.67 -6.25
N ALA A 78 12.17 -18.85 -7.54
CA ALA A 78 11.10 -19.72 -8.02
C ALA A 78 11.34 -21.20 -7.65
N ARG A 79 10.25 -21.96 -7.55
CA ARG A 79 10.27 -23.43 -7.47
C ARG A 79 9.59 -24.02 -8.70
N ALA A 80 9.87 -25.29 -9.01
CA ALA A 80 9.32 -25.94 -10.20
C ALA A 80 7.78 -25.93 -10.26
N ASP A 81 7.13 -25.93 -9.09
CA ASP A 81 5.67 -25.92 -8.91
C ASP A 81 5.10 -24.56 -8.49
N ALA A 82 5.95 -23.53 -8.39
CA ALA A 82 5.57 -22.22 -7.89
C ALA A 82 6.40 -21.13 -8.58
N PRO A 83 5.88 -20.52 -9.67
CA PRO A 83 6.58 -19.44 -10.35
C PRO A 83 6.69 -18.22 -9.44
N CYS A 84 7.57 -17.29 -9.78
CA CYS A 84 7.59 -15.99 -9.12
C CYS A 84 6.29 -15.23 -9.35
N LEU A 85 5.89 -14.41 -8.38
CA LEU A 85 4.58 -13.75 -8.40
C LEU A 85 4.37 -12.83 -9.62
N TRP A 86 5.45 -12.31 -10.21
CA TRP A 86 5.39 -11.50 -11.44
C TRP A 86 5.12 -12.33 -12.71
N GLU A 87 5.39 -13.65 -12.70
CA GLU A 87 5.05 -14.60 -13.76
C GLU A 87 3.69 -15.28 -13.53
N TYR A 88 3.23 -15.32 -12.27
CA TYR A 88 2.03 -16.03 -11.88
C TYR A 88 0.78 -15.51 -12.58
N ARG A 89 -0.05 -16.48 -13.02
CA ARG A 89 -1.32 -16.26 -13.70
C ARG A 89 -2.34 -17.30 -13.26
N GLU A 90 -3.60 -16.90 -13.25
CA GLU A 90 -4.73 -17.82 -13.07
C GLU A 90 -5.99 -17.30 -13.75
N ALA A 91 -6.99 -18.18 -13.92
CA ALA A 91 -8.33 -17.75 -14.25
C ALA A 91 -9.04 -17.23 -13.00
N THR A 92 -9.67 -16.07 -13.09
CA THR A 92 -10.43 -15.47 -11.98
C THR A 92 -11.92 -15.63 -12.18
N THR A 93 -12.68 -15.59 -11.09
CA THR A 93 -14.15 -15.69 -11.11
C THR A 93 -14.80 -14.33 -10.87
N ALA A 94 -16.00 -14.14 -11.40
CA ALA A 94 -16.76 -12.92 -11.15
C ALA A 94 -17.14 -12.84 -9.67
N GLN A 95 -17.05 -11.64 -9.08
CA GLN A 95 -17.63 -11.36 -7.77
C GLN A 95 -18.69 -10.27 -7.91
N PRO A 96 -19.89 -10.47 -7.34
CA PRO A 96 -20.91 -9.43 -7.36
C PRO A 96 -20.50 -8.23 -6.51
N ALA A 97 -21.10 -7.07 -6.77
CA ALA A 97 -20.97 -5.93 -5.86
C ALA A 97 -21.55 -6.30 -4.50
N GLN A 98 -20.80 -5.97 -3.45
CA GLN A 98 -21.21 -6.13 -2.06
C GLN A 98 -21.90 -4.86 -1.57
N ASP A 99 -22.34 -4.87 -0.31
CA ASP A 99 -22.99 -3.73 0.32
C ASP A 99 -22.13 -2.46 0.32
N ALA A 100 -22.77 -1.32 0.60
CA ALA A 100 -22.10 -0.02 0.61
C ALA A 100 -20.88 -0.03 1.55
N GLY A 101 -19.74 0.47 1.04
CA GLY A 101 -18.49 0.49 1.80
C GLY A 101 -17.68 -0.81 1.74
N HIS A 102 -18.18 -1.87 1.09
CA HIS A 102 -17.44 -3.10 0.78
C HIS A 102 -16.90 -3.12 -0.66
N CYS A 103 -16.54 -4.31 -1.13
CA CYS A 103 -16.01 -4.52 -2.47
C CYS A 103 -17.07 -4.31 -3.55
N ALA A 104 -16.76 -3.46 -4.54
CA ALA A 104 -17.48 -3.39 -5.80
C ALA A 104 -17.34 -4.70 -6.61
N ALA A 105 -18.12 -4.83 -7.68
CA ALA A 105 -18.10 -6.01 -8.53
C ALA A 105 -16.71 -6.23 -9.16
N TYR A 106 -16.26 -7.48 -9.17
CA TYR A 106 -15.03 -7.93 -9.82
C TYR A 106 -15.37 -8.60 -11.14
N ARG A 107 -14.81 -8.10 -12.25
CA ARG A 107 -14.98 -8.72 -13.58
C ARG A 107 -13.91 -9.80 -13.78
N PRO A 108 -14.24 -11.04 -14.17
CA PRO A 108 -13.26 -12.12 -14.32
C PRO A 108 -12.40 -11.98 -15.58
N ALA A 109 -11.31 -12.74 -15.64
CA ALA A 109 -10.51 -13.00 -16.84
C ALA A 109 -9.95 -14.44 -16.81
N ALA A 110 -9.73 -15.02 -17.99
CA ALA A 110 -9.29 -16.42 -18.11
C ALA A 110 -7.77 -16.63 -17.88
N ASP A 111 -6.97 -15.56 -17.99
CA ASP A 111 -5.52 -15.61 -17.82
C ASP A 111 -5.04 -14.28 -17.21
N GLU A 112 -5.21 -14.14 -15.90
CA GLU A 112 -4.97 -12.89 -15.20
C GLU A 112 -3.65 -12.93 -14.40
N ARG A 113 -2.76 -11.97 -14.70
CA ARG A 113 -1.51 -11.80 -13.94
C ARG A 113 -1.79 -11.43 -12.49
N ALA A 114 -0.94 -11.86 -11.58
CA ALA A 114 -1.05 -11.51 -10.16
C ALA A 114 -1.10 -9.99 -9.91
N SER A 115 -0.32 -9.21 -10.66
CA SER A 115 -0.32 -7.74 -10.59
C SER A 115 -1.69 -7.13 -10.92
N ARG A 116 -2.38 -7.66 -11.93
CA ARG A 116 -3.72 -7.25 -12.31
C ARG A 116 -4.76 -7.68 -11.28
N ILE A 117 -4.63 -8.90 -10.74
CA ILE A 117 -5.49 -9.39 -9.66
C ILE A 117 -5.42 -8.43 -8.47
N ILE A 118 -4.21 -8.11 -8.00
CA ILE A 118 -3.98 -7.18 -6.88
C ILE A 118 -4.59 -5.81 -7.20
N ALA A 119 -4.33 -5.24 -8.38
CA ALA A 119 -4.85 -3.94 -8.77
C ALA A 119 -6.39 -3.88 -8.77
N LYS A 120 -7.04 -4.90 -9.36
CA LYS A 120 -8.50 -4.97 -9.43
C LYS A 120 -9.13 -5.20 -8.07
N VAL A 121 -8.55 -6.07 -7.23
CA VAL A 121 -9.04 -6.29 -5.86
C VAL A 121 -8.88 -5.02 -5.03
N ALA A 122 -7.72 -4.38 -5.08
CA ALA A 122 -7.45 -3.12 -4.42
C ALA A 122 -8.50 -2.06 -4.79
N LYS A 123 -8.77 -1.90 -6.09
CA LYS A 123 -9.78 -0.94 -6.56
C LYS A 123 -11.19 -1.31 -6.16
N ALA A 124 -11.57 -2.59 -6.31
CA ALA A 124 -12.90 -3.06 -5.96
C ALA A 124 -13.18 -2.84 -4.47
N CYS A 125 -12.23 -3.17 -3.61
CA CYS A 125 -12.41 -3.15 -2.16
C CYS A 125 -11.94 -1.86 -1.48
N THR A 126 -11.38 -0.89 -2.18
CA THR A 126 -10.79 0.32 -1.55
C THR A 126 -9.75 -0.05 -0.49
N ILE A 127 -8.77 -0.85 -0.91
CA ILE A 127 -7.61 -1.26 -0.10
C ILE A 127 -6.35 -0.96 -0.93
N SER A 128 -5.29 -0.50 -0.28
CA SER A 128 -4.04 -0.17 -0.94
C SER A 128 -3.36 -1.41 -1.53
N PRO A 129 -2.94 -1.39 -2.82
CA PRO A 129 -2.13 -2.46 -3.39
C PRO A 129 -0.85 -2.72 -2.60
N ARG A 130 -0.28 -1.68 -1.99
CA ARG A 130 0.93 -1.77 -1.16
C ARG A 130 0.69 -2.60 0.10
N VAL A 131 -0.48 -2.45 0.72
CA VAL A 131 -0.89 -3.28 1.86
C VAL A 131 -1.05 -4.74 1.45
N LEU A 132 -1.70 -5.01 0.32
CA LEU A 132 -1.87 -6.38 -0.18
C LEU A 132 -0.52 -7.04 -0.49
N LEU A 133 0.43 -6.31 -1.08
CA LEU A 133 1.78 -6.80 -1.33
C LEU A 133 2.54 -7.16 -0.05
N VAL A 134 2.45 -6.32 0.99
CA VAL A 134 3.06 -6.61 2.30
C VAL A 134 2.41 -7.83 2.94
N LEU A 135 1.08 -7.95 2.85
CA LEU A 135 0.35 -9.08 3.39
C LEU A 135 0.81 -10.40 2.73
N LEU A 136 0.88 -10.45 1.41
CA LEU A 136 1.35 -11.62 0.65
C LEU A 136 2.76 -12.07 1.04
N GLN A 137 3.65 -11.13 1.34
CA GLN A 137 4.99 -11.47 1.82
C GLN A 137 4.99 -11.92 3.28
N LYS A 138 4.27 -11.21 4.15
CA LYS A 138 4.23 -11.53 5.58
C LYS A 138 3.63 -12.92 5.82
N GLU A 139 2.57 -13.27 5.10
CA GLU A 139 1.82 -14.50 5.34
C GLU A 139 2.45 -15.73 4.69
N GLN A 140 2.96 -15.60 3.46
CA GLN A 140 3.40 -16.77 2.68
C GLN A 140 4.74 -16.56 1.96
N SER A 141 5.44 -15.45 2.21
CA SER A 141 6.69 -15.10 1.52
C SER A 141 6.61 -15.13 -0.02
N LEU A 142 5.42 -14.95 -0.60
CA LEU A 142 5.20 -15.18 -2.03
C LEU A 142 6.01 -14.27 -2.96
N LEU A 143 6.43 -13.10 -2.48
CA LEU A 143 7.21 -12.14 -3.26
C LEU A 143 8.68 -12.56 -3.37
N THR A 144 9.17 -13.48 -2.53
CA THR A 144 10.60 -13.85 -2.45
C THR A 144 10.85 -15.35 -2.52
N ARG A 145 9.98 -16.17 -1.92
CA ARG A 145 10.11 -17.64 -1.85
C ARG A 145 8.74 -18.31 -2.04
N PRO A 146 8.14 -18.23 -3.24
CA PRO A 146 6.84 -18.82 -3.50
C PRO A 146 6.84 -20.34 -3.31
N SER A 147 5.66 -20.88 -3.01
CA SER A 147 5.37 -22.31 -2.95
C SER A 147 3.95 -22.57 -3.46
N ALA A 148 3.67 -23.77 -3.97
CA ALA A 148 2.32 -24.11 -4.42
C ALA A 148 1.30 -23.99 -3.27
N SER A 149 1.66 -24.45 -2.07
CA SER A 149 0.87 -24.28 -0.84
C SER A 149 0.62 -22.81 -0.49
N GLY A 150 1.61 -21.95 -0.72
CA GLY A 150 1.52 -20.52 -0.47
C GLY A 150 0.53 -19.86 -1.42
N TYR A 151 0.49 -20.23 -2.69
CA TYR A 151 -0.50 -19.70 -3.63
C TYR A 151 -1.94 -20.08 -3.25
N LEU A 152 -2.15 -21.27 -2.69
CA LEU A 152 -3.47 -21.68 -2.20
C LEU A 152 -3.91 -20.89 -0.95
N ARG A 153 -2.96 -20.39 -0.15
CA ARG A 153 -3.18 -19.77 1.17
C ARG A 153 -2.54 -18.40 1.27
N ALA A 154 -2.54 -17.66 0.16
CA ALA A 154 -1.68 -16.49 -0.08
C ALA A 154 -1.69 -15.42 1.02
N THR A 155 -2.81 -15.29 1.73
CA THR A 155 -2.98 -14.33 2.82
C THR A 155 -3.35 -15.00 4.15
N GLY A 156 -3.41 -16.33 4.22
CA GLY A 156 -3.85 -17.08 5.41
C GLY A 156 -5.35 -16.96 5.72
N TYR A 157 -6.17 -16.43 4.80
CA TYR A 157 -7.60 -16.30 5.03
C TYR A 157 -8.26 -17.68 5.08
N GLY A 158 -9.07 -17.92 6.13
CA GLY A 158 -9.73 -19.21 6.34
C GLY A 158 -8.80 -20.32 6.87
N CYS A 159 -7.62 -19.97 7.37
CA CYS A 159 -6.66 -20.90 7.99
C CYS A 159 -6.54 -20.63 9.50
N PRO A 160 -7.44 -21.17 10.35
CA PRO A 160 -7.31 -21.02 11.79
C PRO A 160 -6.11 -21.82 12.34
N ASP A 161 -5.43 -21.31 13.37
CA ASP A 161 -4.28 -22.01 13.96
C ASP A 161 -4.65 -23.37 14.59
N THR A 162 -5.92 -23.59 14.92
CA THR A 162 -6.41 -24.77 15.66
C THR A 162 -7.15 -25.79 14.78
N ALA A 163 -7.27 -25.55 13.47
CA ALA A 163 -7.98 -26.46 12.57
C ALA A 163 -7.41 -26.39 11.14
N ASP A 164 -7.85 -27.30 10.28
CA ASP A 164 -7.47 -27.26 8.87
C ASP A 164 -7.99 -26.00 8.20
N CYS A 165 -7.25 -25.52 7.19
CA CYS A 165 -7.72 -24.42 6.36
C CYS A 165 -8.97 -24.83 5.59
N ASP A 166 -9.93 -23.91 5.51
CA ASP A 166 -11.12 -24.10 4.69
C ASP A 166 -10.77 -24.02 3.20
N THR A 167 -10.87 -25.18 2.55
CA THR A 167 -10.54 -25.37 1.14
C THR A 167 -11.41 -24.54 0.19
N GLU A 168 -12.58 -24.06 0.61
CA GLU A 168 -13.42 -23.15 -0.18
C GLU A 168 -12.66 -21.86 -0.52
N TYR A 169 -11.72 -21.43 0.33
CA TYR A 169 -10.96 -20.20 0.14
C TYR A 169 -9.65 -20.37 -0.60
N PHE A 170 -9.33 -21.56 -1.11
CA PHE A 170 -8.07 -21.79 -1.80
C PHE A 170 -7.99 -21.05 -3.14
N GLY A 171 -6.75 -20.69 -3.50
CA GLY A 171 -6.40 -20.00 -4.74
C GLY A 171 -6.00 -18.55 -4.51
N PHE A 172 -5.07 -18.05 -5.32
CA PHE A 172 -4.43 -16.75 -5.08
C PHE A 172 -5.46 -15.61 -5.13
N PHE A 173 -6.31 -15.58 -6.15
CA PHE A 173 -7.38 -14.61 -6.31
C PHE A 173 -8.34 -14.62 -5.13
N ASN A 174 -8.78 -15.81 -4.72
CA ASN A 174 -9.75 -15.95 -3.65
C ASN A 174 -9.17 -15.44 -2.32
N GLN A 175 -7.92 -15.80 -2.01
CA GLN A 175 -7.21 -15.31 -0.83
C GLN A 175 -7.06 -13.78 -0.84
N VAL A 176 -6.59 -13.20 -1.95
CA VAL A 176 -6.40 -11.74 -2.08
C VAL A 176 -7.73 -11.00 -1.98
N TYR A 177 -8.79 -11.48 -2.65
CA TYR A 177 -10.13 -10.89 -2.59
C TYR A 177 -10.73 -10.98 -1.19
N ARG A 178 -10.66 -12.15 -0.55
CA ARG A 178 -11.23 -12.37 0.79
C ARG A 178 -10.50 -11.59 1.87
N ALA A 179 -9.17 -11.49 1.82
CA ALA A 179 -8.43 -10.62 2.73
C ALA A 179 -8.85 -9.14 2.58
N ALA A 180 -8.95 -8.64 1.35
CA ALA A 180 -9.39 -7.26 1.11
C ALA A 180 -10.84 -7.03 1.56
N TRP A 181 -11.74 -7.98 1.28
CA TRP A 181 -13.12 -7.95 1.76
C TRP A 181 -13.18 -7.96 3.30
N GLN A 182 -12.37 -8.79 3.95
CA GLN A 182 -12.32 -8.91 5.40
C GLN A 182 -11.85 -7.62 6.07
N PHE A 183 -10.88 -6.91 5.49
CA PHE A 183 -10.50 -5.58 5.95
C PHE A 183 -11.66 -4.59 5.85
N ARG A 184 -12.46 -4.64 4.77
CA ARG A 184 -13.66 -3.82 4.66
C ARG A 184 -14.73 -4.19 5.67
N GLN A 185 -14.89 -5.48 5.97
CA GLN A 185 -15.76 -5.95 7.05
C GLN A 185 -15.34 -5.42 8.41
N TYR A 186 -14.04 -5.36 8.72
CA TYR A 186 -13.56 -4.74 9.96
C TYR A 186 -13.81 -3.23 10.00
N THR A 187 -13.76 -2.56 8.84
CA THR A 187 -14.03 -1.12 8.72
C THR A 187 -15.51 -0.79 8.85
N GLN A 188 -16.41 -1.55 8.21
CA GLN A 188 -17.85 -1.27 8.23
C GLN A 188 -18.52 -1.78 9.52
N GLU A 189 -17.99 -2.84 10.12
CA GLU A 189 -18.44 -3.36 11.42
C GLU A 189 -17.31 -3.24 12.45
N PRO A 190 -17.01 -2.03 12.95
CA PRO A 190 -15.83 -1.75 13.77
C PRO A 190 -15.99 -2.14 15.25
N ASP A 191 -17.19 -2.50 15.71
CA ASP A 191 -17.38 -2.98 17.08
C ASP A 191 -16.89 -4.42 17.23
N ARG A 192 -15.59 -4.54 17.49
CA ARG A 192 -14.83 -5.80 17.58
C ARG A 192 -13.87 -5.77 18.76
N ALA A 193 -13.14 -6.87 18.93
CA ALA A 193 -12.12 -7.00 19.97
C ALA A 193 -11.08 -5.88 19.92
N TYR A 194 -10.58 -5.56 18.73
CA TYR A 194 -9.67 -4.45 18.51
C TYR A 194 -10.39 -3.32 17.77
N LYS A 195 -10.48 -2.14 18.39
CA LYS A 195 -11.16 -0.97 17.85
C LYS A 195 -10.44 0.31 18.23
N VAL A 196 -10.74 1.40 17.51
CA VAL A 196 -10.19 2.73 17.81
C VAL A 196 -10.52 3.10 19.26
N GLY A 197 -9.51 3.57 19.99
CA GLY A 197 -9.59 3.80 21.44
C GLY A 197 -8.49 3.06 22.19
N VAL A 198 -8.66 2.94 23.51
CA VAL A 198 -7.74 2.19 24.36
C VAL A 198 -8.29 0.77 24.53
N VAL A 199 -7.52 -0.22 24.12
CA VAL A 199 -7.81 -1.65 24.28
C VAL A 199 -6.56 -2.38 24.76
N ASP A 200 -6.72 -3.42 25.58
CA ASP A 200 -5.59 -4.27 25.93
C ASP A 200 -5.23 -5.17 24.75
N VAL A 201 -3.96 -5.16 24.37
CA VAL A 201 -3.43 -6.03 23.31
C VAL A 201 -2.40 -6.98 23.92
N GLY A 202 -2.63 -8.28 23.77
CA GLY A 202 -1.70 -9.31 24.23
C GLY A 202 -0.39 -9.32 23.45
N TYR A 203 0.66 -9.87 24.05
CA TYR A 203 1.94 -10.09 23.34
C TYR A 203 1.99 -11.42 22.59
N ASN A 204 1.17 -12.39 22.98
CA ASN A 204 1.19 -13.76 22.49
C ASN A 204 -0.20 -14.42 22.72
N PRO A 205 -0.56 -15.48 21.97
CA PRO A 205 -1.71 -16.33 22.31
C PRO A 205 -1.67 -16.91 23.73
N ASP A 206 -0.48 -17.17 24.27
CA ASP A 206 -0.32 -17.56 25.67
C ASP A 206 -0.60 -16.35 26.59
N PRO A 207 -1.67 -16.38 27.40
CA PRO A 207 -2.03 -15.26 28.27
C PRO A 207 -0.99 -15.00 29.36
N THR A 208 -0.11 -15.96 29.69
CA THR A 208 0.96 -15.77 30.67
C THR A 208 2.02 -14.77 30.19
N CYS A 209 2.11 -14.52 28.88
CA CYS A 209 2.95 -13.48 28.30
C CYS A 209 2.42 -12.05 28.57
N GLY A 210 1.16 -11.92 29.01
CA GLY A 210 0.55 -10.66 29.37
C GLY A 210 0.10 -9.79 28.20
N ALA A 211 -0.37 -8.60 28.54
CA ALA A 211 -0.90 -7.59 27.64
C ALA A 211 -0.59 -6.18 28.16
N THR A 212 -0.69 -5.17 27.30
CA THR A 212 -0.69 -3.76 27.73
C THR A 212 -1.76 -2.96 27.00
N PRO A 213 -2.24 -1.86 27.61
CA PRO A 213 -3.19 -0.97 26.95
C PRO A 213 -2.53 -0.26 25.77
N VAL A 214 -3.11 -0.44 24.59
CA VAL A 214 -2.72 0.22 23.35
C VAL A 214 -3.80 1.22 22.97
N ARG A 215 -3.39 2.47 22.72
CA ARG A 215 -4.29 3.50 22.18
C ARG A 215 -4.28 3.43 20.65
N ILE A 216 -5.14 2.60 20.08
CA ILE A 216 -5.35 2.46 18.63
C ILE A 216 -5.94 3.76 18.10
N ARG A 217 -5.22 4.43 17.20
CA ARG A 217 -5.52 5.80 16.75
C ARG A 217 -6.42 5.87 15.51
N ASN A 218 -6.44 4.84 14.69
CA ASN A 218 -7.16 4.84 13.41
C ASN A 218 -7.70 3.46 13.04
N GLN A 219 -8.58 3.44 12.03
CA GLN A 219 -9.28 2.22 11.64
C GLN A 219 -8.35 1.22 10.97
N ALA A 220 -7.36 1.68 10.21
CA ALA A 220 -6.36 0.80 9.58
C ALA A 220 -5.56 -0.01 10.61
N THR A 221 -5.14 0.63 11.70
CA THR A 221 -4.45 -0.06 12.81
C THR A 221 -5.37 -1.06 13.51
N ALA A 222 -6.64 -0.69 13.74
CA ALA A 222 -7.63 -1.63 14.29
C ALA A 222 -7.82 -2.84 13.36
N ASN A 223 -7.90 -2.62 12.05
CA ASN A 223 -8.03 -3.67 11.04
C ASN A 223 -6.85 -4.65 11.07
N LEU A 224 -5.62 -4.16 11.20
CA LEU A 224 -4.43 -5.00 11.29
C LEU A 224 -4.44 -5.88 12.54
N TYR A 225 -4.84 -5.36 13.70
CA TYR A 225 -4.97 -6.18 14.91
C TYR A 225 -6.10 -7.22 14.82
N ASN A 226 -7.22 -6.89 14.17
CA ASN A 226 -8.29 -7.88 13.94
C ASN A 226 -7.84 -8.98 12.96
N TYR A 227 -6.92 -8.69 12.04
CA TYR A 227 -6.38 -9.67 11.09
C TYR A 227 -5.24 -10.49 11.68
N THR A 228 -4.36 -9.85 12.44
CA THR A 228 -3.22 -10.47 13.10
C THR A 228 -3.17 -9.95 14.53
N PRO A 229 -3.84 -10.66 15.46
CA PRO A 229 -3.81 -10.31 16.87
C PRO A 229 -2.37 -10.23 17.38
N TYR A 230 -2.19 -9.51 18.49
CA TYR A 230 -0.93 -9.32 19.22
C TYR A 230 -0.02 -8.18 18.76
N GLN A 231 0.61 -7.56 19.76
CA GLN A 231 1.67 -6.56 19.61
C GLN A 231 3.03 -7.19 19.93
N PRO A 232 4.13 -6.70 19.33
CA PRO A 232 5.46 -7.19 19.68
C PRO A 232 5.80 -6.81 21.13
N ASN A 233 6.49 -7.70 21.83
CA ASN A 233 7.04 -7.40 23.15
C ASN A 233 8.40 -6.70 23.05
N LYS A 234 9.03 -6.42 24.19
CA LYS A 234 10.33 -5.76 24.24
C LYS A 234 11.45 -6.55 23.55
N ALA A 235 11.42 -7.89 23.63
CA ALA A 235 12.43 -8.74 23.00
C ALA A 235 12.34 -8.67 21.48
N ALA A 236 11.13 -8.82 20.91
CA ALA A 236 10.88 -8.65 19.48
C ALA A 236 11.29 -7.27 18.93
N LEU A 237 11.06 -6.21 19.70
CA LEU A 237 11.44 -4.84 19.31
C LEU A 237 12.95 -4.57 19.39
N ALA A 238 13.68 -5.27 20.27
CA ALA A 238 15.11 -5.03 20.49
C ALA A 238 15.97 -5.50 19.32
N GLN A 239 15.59 -6.61 18.66
CA GLN A 239 16.29 -7.17 17.52
C GLN A 239 15.28 -7.61 16.44
N PRO A 240 14.74 -6.66 15.64
CA PRO A 240 13.80 -7.00 14.58
C PRO A 240 14.42 -7.99 13.57
N GLY A 241 13.72 -9.09 13.30
CA GLY A 241 14.18 -10.15 12.41
C GLY A 241 14.80 -11.37 13.11
N ASP A 242 14.99 -11.31 14.43
CA ASP A 242 15.26 -12.47 15.29
C ASP A 242 13.94 -13.03 15.85
N ASP A 243 13.96 -14.27 16.33
CA ASP A 243 12.79 -14.96 16.91
C ASP A 243 12.36 -14.31 18.23
N GLY A 244 13.28 -13.65 18.95
CA GLY A 244 13.02 -13.01 20.24
C GLY A 244 13.00 -14.01 21.40
N ASP A 245 12.03 -13.88 22.29
CA ASP A 245 11.77 -14.82 23.40
C ASP A 245 10.46 -15.61 23.21
N GLY A 246 10.13 -16.50 24.14
CA GLY A 246 8.90 -17.32 24.07
C GLY A 246 7.57 -16.54 24.05
N CYS A 247 7.61 -15.23 24.31
CA CYS A 247 6.45 -14.34 24.28
C CYS A 247 6.45 -13.38 23.08
N SER A 248 7.43 -13.50 22.20
CA SER A 248 7.60 -12.62 21.05
C SER A 248 6.61 -12.99 19.94
N THR A 249 5.87 -11.99 19.45
CA THR A 249 5.11 -12.09 18.21
C THR A 249 5.53 -10.98 17.26
N HIS A 250 5.57 -11.32 15.96
CA HIS A 250 6.21 -10.46 14.96
C HIS A 250 5.26 -9.97 13.88
N GLY A 251 3.98 -10.39 13.89
CA GLY A 251 3.05 -10.12 12.79
C GLY A 251 2.94 -8.64 12.41
N ASN A 252 2.45 -7.82 13.34
CA ASN A 252 2.28 -6.38 13.12
C ASN A 252 3.62 -5.64 12.98
N LEU A 253 4.67 -6.10 13.66
CA LEU A 253 6.02 -5.56 13.52
C LEU A 253 6.58 -5.79 12.11
N ASN A 254 6.49 -7.02 11.60
CA ASN A 254 6.94 -7.38 10.25
C ASN A 254 6.12 -6.66 9.18
N PHE A 255 4.81 -6.52 9.37
CA PHE A 255 3.99 -5.70 8.46
C PHE A 255 4.56 -4.28 8.34
N TRP A 256 4.79 -3.62 9.48
CA TRP A 256 5.31 -2.26 9.52
C TRP A 256 6.73 -2.16 8.93
N LEU A 257 7.61 -3.12 9.23
CA LEU A 257 8.97 -3.18 8.70
C LEU A 257 8.97 -3.33 7.17
N PHE A 258 8.21 -4.29 6.63
CA PHE A 258 8.11 -4.49 5.18
C PHE A 258 7.50 -3.28 4.49
N TYR A 259 6.42 -2.72 5.02
CA TYR A 259 5.81 -1.52 4.44
C TYR A 259 6.80 -0.36 4.41
N THR A 260 7.47 -0.11 5.54
CA THR A 260 8.42 1.00 5.67
C THR A 260 9.62 0.83 4.74
N ALA A 261 10.17 -0.39 4.66
CA ALA A 261 11.29 -0.71 3.80
C ALA A 261 10.98 -0.54 2.30
N TRP A 262 9.75 -0.84 1.89
CA TRP A 262 9.38 -0.85 0.47
C TRP A 262 8.76 0.45 -0.02
N PHE A 263 8.01 1.14 0.84
CA PHE A 263 7.14 2.24 0.42
C PHE A 263 7.36 3.52 1.22
N GLY A 264 8.30 3.53 2.18
CA GLY A 264 8.58 4.67 3.04
C GLY A 264 7.64 4.76 4.25
N PRO A 265 7.59 5.91 4.95
CA PRO A 265 6.93 6.02 6.25
C PRO A 265 5.46 5.59 6.23
N ALA A 266 5.11 4.61 7.06
CA ALA A 266 3.76 4.05 7.17
C ALA A 266 2.69 5.06 7.66
N GLN A 267 3.12 6.13 8.35
CA GLN A 267 2.25 7.17 8.92
C GLN A 267 2.05 8.39 8.00
N THR A 268 2.46 8.31 6.74
CA THR A 268 2.28 9.43 5.79
C THR A 268 0.79 9.68 5.54
N GLU A 269 0.37 10.95 5.66
CA GLU A 269 -0.93 11.43 5.20
C GLU A 269 -0.81 12.02 3.79
N GLY A 270 -1.81 11.81 2.93
CA GLY A 270 -1.78 12.29 1.55
C GLY A 270 -2.01 13.79 1.43
N TYR A 271 -2.74 14.36 2.38
CA TYR A 271 -3.15 15.76 2.40
C TYR A 271 -3.01 16.35 3.80
N PRO A 272 -2.68 17.65 3.94
CA PRO A 272 -2.77 18.34 5.23
C PRO A 272 -4.13 18.17 5.91
N THR A 273 -4.15 17.99 7.23
CA THR A 273 -5.37 17.77 8.03
C THR A 273 -6.36 18.94 8.02
N VAL A 274 -5.94 20.10 7.51
CA VAL A 274 -6.82 21.26 7.26
C VAL A 274 -7.75 21.03 6.05
N PHE A 275 -7.40 20.12 5.14
CA PHE A 275 -8.32 19.67 4.10
C PHE A 275 -9.28 18.61 4.63
N GLY A 276 -10.38 18.37 3.91
CA GLY A 276 -11.41 17.41 4.32
C GLY A 276 -10.82 16.04 4.68
N SER A 277 -11.16 15.52 5.86
CA SER A 277 -10.65 14.24 6.39
C SER A 277 -10.85 13.06 5.45
N CYS A 278 -11.90 13.11 4.64
CA CYS A 278 -12.20 12.11 3.61
C CYS A 278 -11.13 12.00 2.51
N LEU A 279 -10.32 13.05 2.26
CA LEU A 279 -9.21 12.99 1.31
C LEU A 279 -8.05 12.12 1.82
N ASN A 280 -7.92 12.01 3.15
CA ASN A 280 -7.02 11.08 3.81
C ASN A 280 -7.69 9.75 4.15
N LEU A 281 -8.90 9.50 3.64
CA LEU A 281 -9.65 8.26 3.84
C LEU A 281 -9.86 7.93 5.32
N VAL A 282 -9.98 8.94 6.19
CA VAL A 282 -10.15 8.75 7.64
C VAL A 282 -11.34 7.82 7.91
N GLY A 283 -11.11 6.78 8.71
CA GLY A 283 -12.08 5.72 9.00
C GLY A 283 -12.32 4.76 7.83
N GLY A 284 -11.47 4.78 6.81
CA GLY A 284 -11.62 3.99 5.58
C GLY A 284 -12.74 4.45 4.66
N GLN A 285 -13.16 5.73 4.77
CA GLN A 285 -14.27 6.29 4.02
C GLN A 285 -13.80 7.32 2.99
N PRO A 286 -14.14 7.15 1.69
CA PRO A 286 -13.83 8.16 0.68
C PRO A 286 -14.75 9.39 0.81
N CYS A 287 -14.38 10.51 0.18
CA CYS A 287 -15.24 11.68 0.12
C CYS A 287 -16.56 11.36 -0.57
N ARG A 288 -17.67 11.75 0.07
CA ARG A 288 -18.98 11.71 -0.60
C ARG A 288 -18.99 12.76 -1.71
N ALA A 289 -19.75 12.53 -2.78
CA ALA A 289 -19.79 13.43 -3.92
C ALA A 289 -20.23 14.89 -3.59
N GLN A 290 -20.86 15.11 -2.44
CA GLN A 290 -21.27 16.43 -1.95
C GLN A 290 -20.25 17.12 -1.01
N GLU A 291 -19.16 16.44 -0.63
CA GLU A 291 -18.20 16.92 0.38
C GLU A 291 -16.92 17.53 -0.23
N TYR A 292 -16.88 17.77 -1.55
CA TYR A 292 -15.70 18.35 -2.21
C TYR A 292 -15.42 19.83 -1.89
N TRP A 293 -16.31 20.52 -1.15
CA TRP A 293 -16.13 21.93 -0.81
C TRP A 293 -15.95 22.15 0.70
N PRO A 294 -14.93 22.91 1.14
CA PRO A 294 -14.83 23.34 2.53
C PRO A 294 -16.06 24.18 2.89
N ARG A 295 -16.62 23.96 4.09
CA ARG A 295 -17.58 24.88 4.71
C ARG A 295 -16.86 26.07 5.31
#